data_AF-A0AB74LSQ6-F1
#
_entry.id   AF-A0AB74LSQ6-F1
#
_cell.length_a   1.000
_cell.length_b   1.000
_cell.length_c   1.000
_cell.angle_alpha   90.00
_cell.angle_beta   90.00
_cell.angle_gamma   90.00
#
_symmetry.space_group_name_H-M   'P 1'
#
loop_
_entity.id
_entity.type
_entity.pdbx_description
1 polymer ?
#
loop_
_entity_poly.entity_id
_entity_poly.type
_entity_poly.pdbx_seq_one_letter_code
_entity_poly.pdbx_strand_id
1 'polypeptide(L)'
;MAIDDDTLERHAEASALRVLMQTVAVLVFEQSGMSPVRVRALGQSLSAEMSSIEIPGASYADLEMIREANAGAVIAAFSSVAEAMRDDQDIAVSA
;
A
#
# COMPACT_ATOMS: atom_id res chain seq x y z
N MET A 1 -24.81 -14.18 14.43
CA MET A 1 -23.50 -14.54 13.86
C MET A 1 -22.47 -13.89 14.76
N ALA A 2 -21.78 -14.66 15.60
CA ALA A 2 -20.69 -14.13 16.42
C ALA A 2 -19.49 -13.98 15.49
N ILE A 3 -18.93 -12.78 15.40
CA ILE A 3 -17.67 -12.57 14.70
C ILE A 3 -16.60 -13.23 15.56
N ASP A 4 -15.76 -14.06 14.95
CA ASP A 4 -14.68 -14.77 15.62
C ASP A 4 -13.65 -13.74 16.13
N ASP A 5 -13.45 -13.66 17.44
CA ASP A 5 -12.62 -12.63 18.09
C ASP A 5 -11.18 -12.63 17.54
N ASP A 6 -10.66 -13.82 17.18
CA ASP A 6 -9.35 -13.99 16.51
C ASP A 6 -9.29 -13.31 15.14
N THR A 7 -10.40 -13.28 14.41
CA THR A 7 -10.48 -12.61 13.10
C THR A 7 -10.52 -11.09 13.28
N LEU A 8 -11.21 -10.60 14.29
CA LEU A 8 -11.23 -9.17 14.65
C LEU A 8 -9.84 -8.69 15.10
N GLU A 9 -9.16 -9.44 15.96
CA GLU A 9 -7.83 -9.09 16.45
C GLU A 9 -6.81 -9.04 15.31
N ARG A 10 -6.78 -10.06 14.43
CA ARG A 10 -5.90 -10.05 13.25
C ARG A 10 -6.19 -8.90 12.29
N HIS A 11 -7.47 -8.54 12.11
CA HIS A 11 -7.81 -7.37 11.32
C HIS A 11 -7.31 -6.07 11.97
N ALA A 12 -7.47 -5.91 13.28
CA ALA A 12 -6.98 -4.75 14.01
C ALA A 12 -5.45 -4.62 13.94
N GLU A 13 -4.73 -5.73 14.11
CA GLU A 13 -3.26 -5.78 13.97
C GLU A 13 -2.82 -5.39 12.55
N ALA A 14 -3.45 -5.97 11.52
CA ALA A 14 -3.15 -5.65 10.12
C ALA A 14 -3.43 -4.17 9.82
N SER A 15 -4.51 -3.60 10.37
CA SER A 15 -4.83 -2.18 10.25
C SER A 15 -3.78 -1.30 10.95
N ALA A 16 -3.36 -1.64 12.16
CA ALA A 16 -2.34 -0.89 12.89
C ALA A 16 -0.99 -0.90 12.16
N LEU A 17 -0.57 -2.07 11.66
CA LEU A 17 0.65 -2.21 10.87
C LEU A 17 0.59 -1.40 9.58
N ARG A 18 -0.56 -1.40 8.90
CA ARG A 18 -0.76 -0.60 7.69
C ARG A 18 -0.59 0.90 7.96
N VAL A 19 -1.18 1.40 9.04
CA VAL A 19 -1.04 2.82 9.45
C VAL A 19 0.43 3.13 9.74
N LEU A 20 1.11 2.30 10.54
CA LEU A 20 2.52 2.49 10.86
C LEU A 20 3.40 2.53 9.61
N MET A 21 3.19 1.58 8.68
CA MET A 21 3.92 1.55 7.42
C MET A 21 3.68 2.80 6.58
N GLN A 22 2.44 3.28 6.49
CA GLN A 22 2.12 4.49 5.74
C GLN A 22 2.80 5.72 6.35
N THR A 23 2.79 5.87 7.67
CA THR A 23 3.47 6.98 8.37
C THR A 23 4.98 6.94 8.12
N VAL A 24 5.61 5.77 8.25
CA VAL A 24 7.06 5.63 8.00
C VAL A 24 7.38 5.90 6.53
N ALA A 25 6.54 5.44 5.60
CA ALA A 25 6.76 5.64 4.17
C ALA A 25 6.76 7.13 3.79
N VAL A 26 5.82 7.93 4.32
CA VAL A 26 5.80 9.39 4.12
C VAL A 26 7.13 10.01 4.55
N LEU A 27 7.55 9.75 5.79
CA LEU A 27 8.80 10.29 6.35
C LEU A 27 10.03 9.92 5.51
N VAL A 28 10.12 8.66 5.08
CA VAL A 28 11.26 8.17 4.28
C VAL A 28 11.27 8.82 2.90
N PHE A 29 10.12 8.91 2.22
CA PHE A 29 10.04 9.52 0.90
C PHE A 29 10.35 11.01 0.92
N GLU A 30 9.86 11.74 1.92
CA GLU A 30 10.17 13.15 2.12
C GLU A 30 11.65 13.39 2.42
N GLN A 31 12.25 12.61 3.33
CA GLN A 31 13.69 12.68 3.63
C GLN A 31 14.54 12.36 2.40
N SER A 32 14.05 11.51 1.51
CA SER A 32 14.70 11.16 0.24
C SER A 32 14.47 12.20 -0.86
N GLY A 33 13.70 13.26 -0.61
CA GLY A 33 13.35 14.28 -1.61
C GLY A 33 12.44 13.76 -2.72
N MET A 34 11.69 12.68 -2.48
CA MET A 34 10.78 12.11 -3.47
C MET A 34 9.49 12.92 -3.54
N SER A 35 9.05 13.26 -4.75
CA SER A 35 7.77 13.94 -4.93
C SER A 35 6.60 12.94 -4.89
N PRO A 36 5.39 13.39 -4.50
CA PRO A 36 4.18 12.56 -4.56
C PRO A 36 3.95 11.89 -5.92
N VAL A 37 4.29 12.57 -7.01
CA VAL A 37 4.18 12.03 -8.38
C VAL A 37 5.12 10.83 -8.58
N ARG A 38 6.37 10.93 -8.08
CA ARG A 38 7.34 9.83 -8.15
C ARG A 38 6.93 8.64 -7.28
N VAL A 39 6.34 8.89 -6.11
CA VAL A 39 5.80 7.83 -5.26
C VAL A 39 4.67 7.06 -5.96
N ARG A 40 3.73 7.76 -6.62
CA ARG A 40 2.68 7.10 -7.43
C ARG A 40 3.28 6.25 -8.56
N ALA A 41 4.24 6.80 -9.29
CA ALA A 41 4.91 6.08 -10.38
C ALA A 41 5.66 4.83 -9.88
N LEU A 42 6.28 4.89 -8.69
CA LEU A 42 6.93 3.75 -8.07
C LEU A 42 5.92 2.63 -7.76
N GLY A 43 4.75 2.98 -7.21
CA GLY A 43 3.68 2.01 -6.95
C GLY A 43 3.18 1.33 -8.23
N GLN A 44 3.06 2.07 -9.32
CA GLN A 44 2.69 1.52 -10.63
C GLN A 44 3.75 0.56 -11.16
N SER A 45 5.03 0.91 -11.06
CA SER A 45 6.15 0.04 -11.46
C SER A 45 6.16 -1.27 -10.67
N LEU A 46 6.01 -1.18 -9.34
CA LEU A 46 6.03 -2.35 -8.46
C LEU A 46 4.80 -3.25 -8.66
N SER A 47 3.64 -2.65 -8.93
CA SER A 47 2.44 -3.39 -9.30
C SER A 47 2.60 -4.19 -10.60
N ALA A 48 3.35 -3.66 -11.58
CA ALA A 48 3.63 -4.38 -12.81
C ALA A 48 4.53 -5.59 -12.52
N GLU A 49 5.50 -5.48 -11.61
CA GLU A 49 6.34 -6.61 -11.21
C GLU A 49 5.54 -7.69 -10.45
N MET A 50 4.58 -7.30 -9.61
CA MET A 50 3.70 -8.22 -8.89
C MET A 50 2.92 -9.16 -9.82
N SER A 51 2.56 -8.71 -11.02
CA SER A 51 1.87 -9.54 -12.02
C SER A 51 2.71 -10.71 -12.54
N SER A 52 4.02 -10.71 -12.29
CA SER A 52 4.95 -11.77 -12.72
C SER A 52 5.26 -12.81 -11.64
N ILE A 53 4.73 -12.66 -10.42
CA ILE A 53 5.07 -13.54 -9.29
C ILE A 53 4.47 -14.92 -9.47
N GLU A 54 5.32 -15.96 -9.39
CA GLU A 54 4.86 -17.35 -9.29
C GLU A 54 4.47 -17.69 -7.85
N ILE A 55 3.30 -18.30 -7.67
CA ILE A 55 2.83 -18.78 -6.37
C ILE A 55 2.82 -20.30 -6.40
N PRO A 56 3.77 -20.98 -5.74
CA PRO A 56 3.85 -22.43 -5.75
C PRO A 56 2.56 -23.07 -5.24
N GLY A 57 2.00 -24.00 -6.03
CA GLY A 57 0.80 -24.76 -5.66
C GLY A 57 -0.54 -24.05 -5.88
N ALA A 58 -0.56 -22.80 -6.36
CA ALA A 58 -1.80 -22.14 -6.75
C ALA A 58 -2.30 -22.66 -8.10
N SER A 59 -3.63 -22.81 -8.23
CA SER A 59 -4.23 -23.06 -9.54
C SER A 59 -4.05 -21.81 -10.43
N TYR A 60 -4.07 -21.98 -11.76
CA TYR A 60 -3.93 -20.85 -12.67
C TYR A 60 -4.97 -19.73 -12.42
N ALA A 61 -6.21 -20.10 -12.07
CA ALA A 61 -7.28 -19.16 -11.77
C ALA A 61 -7.05 -18.41 -10.45
N ASP A 62 -6.60 -19.11 -9.40
CA ASP A 62 -6.30 -18.48 -8.10
C ASP A 62 -5.08 -17.57 -8.20
N LEU A 63 -4.08 -17.99 -8.98
CA LEU A 63 -2.84 -17.26 -9.17
C LEU A 63 -3.08 -15.92 -9.90
N GLU A 64 -3.92 -15.90 -10.93
CA GLU A 64 -4.28 -14.65 -11.60
C GLU A 64 -5.08 -13.72 -10.68
N MET A 65 -6.06 -14.26 -9.96
CA MET A 65 -6.86 -13.48 -9.00
C MET A 65 -5.99 -12.88 -7.87
N ILE A 66 -5.05 -13.66 -7.32
CA ILE A 66 -4.14 -13.19 -6.28
C ILE A 66 -3.19 -12.12 -6.83
N ARG A 67 -2.69 -12.28 -8.06
CA ARG A 67 -1.84 -11.28 -8.72
C ARG A 67 -2.57 -9.96 -8.91
N GLU A 68 -3.79 -9.99 -9.44
CA GLU A 68 -4.62 -8.80 -9.61
C GLU A 68 -4.90 -8.11 -8.26
N ALA A 69 -5.27 -8.89 -7.25
CA ALA A 69 -5.53 -8.36 -5.91
C ALA A 69 -4.28 -7.69 -5.30
N ASN A 70 -3.11 -8.34 -5.42
CA ASN A 70 -1.85 -7.82 -4.91
C ASN A 70 -1.38 -6.57 -5.67
N ALA A 71 -1.47 -6.59 -7.01
CA ALA A 71 -1.18 -5.45 -7.86
C ALA A 71 -2.05 -4.24 -7.47
N GLY A 72 -3.36 -4.45 -7.30
CA GLY A 72 -4.29 -3.41 -6.85
C GLY A 72 -3.97 -2.89 -5.45
N ALA A 73 -3.63 -3.78 -4.51
CA ALA A 73 -3.27 -3.40 -3.15
C ALA A 73 -2.00 -2.54 -3.11
N VAL A 74 -1.00 -2.86 -3.93
CA VAL A 74 0.23 -2.06 -4.07
C VAL A 74 -0.10 -0.66 -4.60
N ILE A 75 -0.87 -0.55 -5.69
CA ILE A 75 -1.26 0.75 -6.24
C ILE A 75 -1.98 1.60 -5.19
N ALA A 76 -2.92 0.99 -4.47
CA ALA A 76 -3.70 1.68 -3.43
C ALA A 76 -2.82 2.18 -2.27
N ALA A 77 -1.85 1.37 -1.83
CA ALA A 77 -0.93 1.75 -0.76
C ALA A 77 -0.07 2.96 -1.16
N PHE A 78 0.56 2.92 -2.34
CA PHE A 78 1.42 4.02 -2.81
C PHE A 78 0.64 5.29 -3.14
N SER A 79 -0.58 5.17 -3.66
CA SER A 79 -1.46 6.31 -3.91
C SER A 79 -1.83 7.03 -2.61
N SER A 80 -2.18 6.25 -1.57
CA SER A 80 -2.50 6.79 -0.24
C SER A 80 -1.29 7.48 0.41
N VAL A 81 -0.09 6.93 0.28
CA VAL A 81 1.14 7.61 0.76
C VAL A 81 1.39 8.91 0.00
N ALA A 82 1.23 8.91 -1.32
CA ALA A 82 1.40 10.11 -2.14
C ALA A 82 0.33 11.19 -1.88
N GLU A 83 -0.87 10.80 -1.44
CA GLU A 83 -1.90 11.73 -0.98
C GLU A 83 -1.52 12.36 0.36
N ALA A 84 -1.10 11.56 1.34
CA ALA A 84 -0.66 12.05 2.64
C ALA A 84 0.50 13.07 2.52
N MET A 85 1.47 12.81 1.64
CA MET A 85 2.57 13.75 1.37
C MET A 85 2.13 15.09 0.76
N ARG A 86 0.95 15.15 0.12
CA ARG A 86 0.41 16.38 -0.46
C ARG A 86 -0.28 17.22 0.61
N ASP A 87 -1.05 16.57 1.47
CA ASP A 87 -1.79 17.23 2.54
C ASP A 87 -0.83 17.98 3.49
N ASP A 88 0.35 17.42 3.77
CA ASP A 88 1.39 18.09 4.56
C ASP A 88 2.00 19.32 3.85
N GLN A 89 2.10 19.32 2.51
CA GLN A 89 2.58 20.47 1.75
C GLN A 89 1.55 21.61 1.69
N ASP A 90 0.26 21.30 1.53
CA ASP A 90 -0.80 22.30 1.51
C ASP A 90 -1.00 22.97 2.89
N ILE A 91 -0.74 22.24 3.99
CA ILE A 91 -0.70 22.79 5.35
C ILE A 91 0.51 23.71 5.55
N ALA A 92 1.70 23.32 5.09
CA ALA A 92 2.93 24.12 5.24
C ALA A 92 2.90 25.46 4.46
N VAL A 93 2.16 25.53 3.35
CA VAL A 93 2.01 26.76 2.53
C VAL A 93 0.97 27.74 3.10
N SER A 94 0.12 27.28 4.03
CA SER A 94 -0.96 28.06 4.64
C SER A 94 -0.60 28.72 5.98
N ALA A 95 0.65 28.59 6.43
CA ALA A 95 1.19 29.15 7.69
C ALA A 95 2.20 30.27 7.44
#